data_AF-A0A8C5EH30-F1
#
_entry.id   AF-A0A8C5EH30-F1
#
_cell.length_a   1.000
_cell.length_b   1.000
_cell.length_c   1.000
_cell.angle_alpha   90.00
_cell.angle_beta   90.00
_cell.angle_gamma   90.00
#
_symmetry.space_group_name_H-M   'P 1'
#
loop_
_entity.id
_entity.type
_entity.pdbx_description
1 polymer ?
#
loop_
_entity_poly.entity_id
_entity_poly.type
_entity_poly.pdbx_seq_one_letter_code
_entity_poly.pdbx_strand_id
1 'polypeptide(L)'
;LKITNIQKKKKNAICHRTQESLLSSGSGYKNYRGVINWCVVMLVLSNARLFLENLLRYGVLADPTQVIPLFLKDPYSWPAMCLLIVSNVFILVALYTERQLSKGSFSELVGFLLHCINMAVMLTFPAAVVLLVPSVTPVGGAVVLGTYTILLLKLYSYKDVNLWCREMSTQKAKKLARSLSCKSQTLLHCEQQVCYPGNLTLKDIYYFTFAPTLCYELNFPRSPNIRMSFMFRRLFEMLFFTQLLVGLTQQWMIPVIQSSMKPLEDMDLSRMTERLLRLAVPNHLLWLLFFYWFFHSSLNFTAELLRFGDRQFYKDWWNSETVTYFWQNWNIPVHKWCIRHFYKPLLRKGFSKMVSQSAVFFLSAFFHEYLVSVPLRMFRLWAFMGMMAQLPLAWFVGRFLRGNYGNAAVWLSLIIGQPIAVLMYVHDYYVLNYGQETN
;
A
#
# COMPACT_ATOMS: atom_id res chain seq x y z
N LEU A 1 61.08 33.28 -13.78
CA LEU A 1 59.85 33.93 -13.23
C LEU A 1 58.80 34.28 -14.31
N LYS A 2 59.15 34.83 -15.48
CA LYS A 2 58.17 35.12 -16.57
C LYS A 2 57.56 33.86 -17.24
N ILE A 3 58.35 32.81 -17.46
CA ILE A 3 57.89 31.56 -18.12
C ILE A 3 56.88 30.79 -17.26
N THR A 4 57.10 30.76 -15.94
CA THR A 4 56.19 30.13 -14.97
C THR A 4 54.84 30.84 -14.90
N ASN A 5 54.79 32.17 -15.03
CA ASN A 5 53.54 32.93 -15.10
C ASN A 5 52.77 32.71 -16.40
N ILE A 6 53.44 32.47 -17.53
CA ILE A 6 52.81 32.16 -18.82
C ILE A 6 52.22 30.75 -18.80
N GLN A 7 52.92 29.77 -18.22
CA GLN A 7 52.37 28.41 -18.02
C GLN A 7 51.20 28.39 -17.03
N LYS A 8 51.24 29.20 -15.96
CA LYS A 8 50.11 29.37 -15.03
C LYS A 8 48.90 30.03 -15.71
N LYS A 9 49.13 31.09 -16.52
CA LYS A 9 48.07 31.70 -17.34
C LYS A 9 47.52 30.74 -18.39
N LYS A 10 48.36 29.93 -19.04
CA LYS A 10 47.91 28.87 -19.98
C LYS A 10 47.07 27.81 -19.29
N LYS A 11 47.47 27.31 -18.10
CA LYS A 11 46.67 26.36 -17.31
C LYS A 11 45.32 26.94 -16.89
N ASN A 12 45.27 28.22 -16.52
CA ASN A 12 44.03 28.92 -16.17
C ASN A 12 43.15 29.27 -17.39
N ALA A 13 43.68 29.19 -18.61
CA ALA A 13 42.97 29.41 -19.86
C ALA A 13 42.42 28.11 -20.50
N ILE A 14 42.63 26.94 -19.88
CA ILE A 14 42.10 25.67 -20.37
C ILE A 14 40.60 25.58 -20.01
N CYS A 15 39.74 25.78 -21.00
CA CYS A 15 38.28 25.70 -20.85
C CYS A 15 37.74 24.26 -20.92
N HIS A 16 38.50 23.31 -21.47
CA HIS A 16 38.08 21.92 -21.61
C HIS A 16 38.68 21.03 -20.52
N ARG A 17 37.84 20.22 -19.89
CA ARG A 17 38.24 19.22 -18.89
C ARG A 17 37.75 17.85 -19.33
N THR A 18 38.48 16.81 -18.98
CA THR A 18 38.01 15.42 -19.10
C THR A 18 36.84 15.24 -18.14
N GLN A 19 35.63 15.22 -18.69
CA GLN A 19 34.38 15.06 -17.97
C GLN A 19 33.48 14.12 -18.77
N GLU A 20 32.70 13.31 -18.08
CA GLU A 20 31.70 12.47 -18.72
C GLU A 20 30.42 13.25 -18.97
N SER A 21 29.67 12.86 -20.01
CA SER A 21 28.35 13.40 -20.27
C SER A 21 27.40 13.09 -19.10
N LEU A 22 26.48 14.01 -18.76
CA LEU A 22 25.61 13.85 -17.58
C LEU A 22 24.69 12.61 -17.62
N LEU A 23 24.37 12.09 -18.80
CA LEU A 23 23.56 10.88 -18.95
C LEU A 23 24.40 9.60 -19.05
N SER A 24 25.73 9.71 -19.07
CA SER A 24 26.62 8.55 -19.03
C SER A 24 26.53 7.88 -17.66
N SER A 25 26.62 6.54 -17.66
CA SER A 25 26.53 5.71 -16.45
C SER A 25 27.60 6.04 -15.40
N GLY A 26 28.80 6.48 -15.82
CA GLY A 26 29.89 6.87 -14.91
C GLY A 26 29.80 8.29 -14.35
N SER A 27 28.88 9.12 -14.85
CA SER A 27 28.76 10.54 -14.45
C SER A 27 28.28 10.74 -13.01
N GLY A 28 27.61 9.73 -12.43
CA GLY A 28 27.02 9.79 -11.09
C GLY A 28 25.87 10.80 -10.94
N TYR A 29 25.36 11.38 -12.03
CA TYR A 29 24.30 12.39 -11.98
C TYR A 29 22.93 11.76 -11.61
N LYS A 30 22.27 12.33 -10.58
CA LYS A 30 21.02 11.77 -10.01
C LYS A 30 19.84 12.75 -9.98
N ASN A 31 20.02 14.00 -10.42
CA ASN A 31 18.98 15.03 -10.28
C ASN A 31 18.08 15.12 -11.53
N TYR A 32 17.02 14.32 -11.57
CA TYR A 32 16.05 14.27 -12.67
C TYR A 32 14.75 15.03 -12.39
N ARG A 33 14.74 15.98 -11.44
CA ARG A 33 13.52 16.70 -11.06
C ARG A 33 12.87 17.46 -12.21
N GLY A 34 13.67 17.98 -13.14
CA GLY A 34 13.17 18.62 -14.36
C GLY A 34 12.36 17.68 -15.26
N VAL A 35 12.80 16.42 -15.38
CA VAL A 35 12.08 15.39 -16.17
C VAL A 35 10.73 15.08 -15.52
N ILE A 36 10.67 14.96 -14.19
CA ILE A 36 9.41 14.75 -13.47
C ILE A 36 8.45 15.91 -13.71
N ASN A 37 8.93 17.16 -13.61
CA ASN A 37 8.11 18.33 -13.90
C ASN A 37 7.60 18.33 -15.34
N TRP A 38 8.45 17.97 -16.30
CA TRP A 38 8.06 17.85 -17.71
C TRP A 38 6.99 16.77 -17.91
N CYS A 39 7.11 15.60 -17.30
CA CYS A 39 6.08 14.56 -17.34
C CYS A 39 4.73 15.07 -16.80
N VAL A 40 4.74 15.81 -15.68
CA VAL A 40 3.52 16.40 -15.12
C VAL A 40 2.92 17.41 -16.08
N VAL A 41 3.72 18.30 -16.67
CA VAL A 41 3.23 19.30 -17.64
C VAL A 41 2.62 18.61 -18.86
N MET A 42 3.29 17.62 -19.44
CA MET A 42 2.77 16.87 -20.59
C MET A 42 1.47 16.14 -20.25
N LEU A 43 1.39 15.53 -19.06
CA LEU A 43 0.20 14.83 -18.60
C LEU A 43 -0.99 15.78 -18.42
N VAL A 44 -0.75 16.96 -17.84
CA VAL A 44 -1.77 17.98 -17.67
C VAL A 44 -2.19 18.53 -19.03
N LEU A 45 -1.26 18.92 -19.91
CA LEU A 45 -1.61 19.51 -21.21
C LEU A 45 -2.38 18.55 -22.12
N SER A 46 -2.01 17.27 -22.14
CA SER A 46 -2.68 16.26 -22.96
C SER A 46 -4.09 15.91 -22.45
N ASN A 47 -4.33 15.98 -21.14
CA ASN A 47 -5.58 15.53 -20.54
C ASN A 47 -6.43 16.66 -19.93
N ALA A 48 -5.94 17.90 -19.87
CA ALA A 48 -6.65 19.02 -19.26
C ALA A 48 -7.98 19.27 -19.96
N ARG A 49 -7.99 19.26 -21.31
CA ARG A 49 -9.24 19.41 -22.08
C ARG A 49 -10.25 18.33 -21.71
N LEU A 50 -9.84 17.06 -21.72
CA LEU A 50 -10.72 15.93 -21.38
C LEU A 50 -11.19 15.98 -19.92
N PHE A 51 -10.31 16.37 -19.00
CA PHE A 51 -10.65 16.53 -17.58
C PHE A 51 -11.67 17.66 -17.38
N LEU A 52 -11.44 18.84 -17.96
CA LEU A 52 -12.38 19.96 -17.88
C LEU A 52 -13.70 19.63 -18.56
N GLU A 53 -13.70 19.02 -19.74
CA GLU A 53 -14.93 18.63 -20.43
C GLU A 53 -15.75 17.65 -19.60
N ASN A 54 -15.11 16.64 -18.99
CA ASN A 54 -15.80 15.72 -18.10
C ASN A 54 -16.35 16.43 -16.85
N LEU A 55 -15.57 17.30 -16.23
CA LEU A 55 -16.00 18.06 -15.06
C LEU A 55 -17.16 19.02 -15.37
N LEU A 56 -17.15 19.64 -16.56
CA LEU A 56 -18.21 20.54 -17.02
C LEU A 56 -19.47 19.79 -17.48
N ARG A 57 -19.30 18.70 -18.22
CA ARG A 57 -20.40 17.92 -18.82
C ARG A 57 -21.13 17.08 -17.79
N TYR A 58 -20.39 16.45 -16.90
CA TYR A 58 -20.93 15.51 -15.92
C TYR A 58 -21.02 16.11 -14.51
N GLY A 59 -20.43 17.28 -14.27
CA GLY A 59 -20.32 17.86 -12.93
C GLY A 59 -19.52 16.96 -11.99
N VAL A 60 -19.70 17.17 -10.68
CA VAL A 60 -19.39 16.12 -9.70
C VAL A 60 -20.52 15.10 -9.76
N LEU A 61 -20.34 14.04 -10.55
CA LEU A 61 -21.33 12.99 -10.83
C LEU A 61 -21.95 12.32 -9.59
N ALA A 62 -21.26 12.39 -8.45
CA ALA A 62 -21.79 11.94 -7.18
C ALA A 62 -22.39 13.13 -6.45
N ASP A 63 -23.72 13.25 -6.43
CA ASP A 63 -24.40 14.17 -5.50
C ASP A 63 -24.29 13.57 -4.09
N PRO A 64 -23.39 14.07 -3.21
CA PRO A 64 -23.18 13.48 -1.90
C PRO A 64 -24.44 13.59 -1.03
N THR A 65 -25.31 14.55 -1.34
CA THR A 65 -26.54 14.81 -0.57
C THR A 65 -27.68 13.87 -0.93
N GLN A 66 -27.68 13.27 -2.13
CA GLN A 66 -28.66 12.26 -2.55
C GLN A 66 -28.23 10.82 -2.26
N VAL A 67 -26.92 10.54 -2.24
CA VAL A 67 -26.38 9.21 -1.93
C VAL A 67 -26.73 8.77 -0.50
N ILE A 68 -26.71 9.71 0.47
CA ILE A 68 -27.01 9.39 1.87
C ILE A 68 -28.49 9.00 2.06
N PRO A 69 -29.50 9.77 1.59
CA PRO A 69 -30.90 9.36 1.62
C PRO A 69 -31.17 8.06 0.86
N LEU A 70 -30.52 7.84 -0.30
CA LEU A 70 -30.68 6.61 -1.08
C LEU A 70 -30.18 5.38 -0.30
N PHE A 71 -29.04 5.51 0.37
CA PHE A 71 -28.51 4.46 1.24
C PHE A 71 -29.40 4.22 2.47
N LEU A 72 -29.94 5.28 3.08
CA LEU A 72 -30.84 5.15 4.24
C LEU A 72 -32.20 4.55 3.86
N LYS A 73 -32.66 4.73 2.61
CA LYS A 73 -33.92 4.20 2.10
C LYS A 73 -33.87 2.67 1.91
N ASP A 74 -32.76 2.15 1.40
CA ASP A 74 -32.54 0.71 1.26
C ASP A 74 -31.06 0.33 1.49
N PRO A 75 -30.64 0.13 2.75
CA PRO A 75 -29.24 -0.16 3.08
C PRO A 75 -28.79 -1.53 2.56
N TYR A 76 -29.73 -2.48 2.41
CA TYR A 76 -29.43 -3.84 1.94
C TYR A 76 -29.12 -3.88 0.44
N SER A 77 -29.57 -2.89 -0.33
CA SER A 77 -29.19 -2.75 -1.74
C SER A 77 -27.72 -2.36 -1.93
N TRP A 78 -27.04 -1.83 -0.89
CA TRP A 78 -25.61 -1.46 -0.90
C TRP A 78 -24.81 -2.29 0.12
N PRO A 79 -24.68 -3.63 -0.09
CA PRO A 79 -24.06 -4.53 0.87
C PRO A 79 -22.61 -4.15 1.19
N ALA A 80 -21.87 -3.58 0.23
CA ALA A 80 -20.50 -3.16 0.44
C ALA A 80 -20.38 -2.05 1.51
N MET A 81 -21.25 -1.04 1.48
CA MET A 81 -21.27 0.03 2.48
C MET A 81 -21.70 -0.49 3.85
N CYS A 82 -22.66 -1.42 3.89
CA CYS A 82 -23.05 -2.10 5.12
C CYS A 82 -21.86 -2.85 5.75
N LEU A 83 -21.08 -3.59 4.96
CA LEU A 83 -19.87 -4.27 5.44
C LEU A 83 -18.85 -3.28 6.02
N LEU A 84 -18.64 -2.12 5.38
CA LEU A 84 -17.74 -1.09 5.92
C LEU A 84 -18.23 -0.58 7.29
N ILE A 85 -19.54 -0.41 7.49
CA ILE A 85 -20.08 -0.02 8.79
C ILE A 85 -19.88 -1.14 9.83
N VAL A 86 -20.14 -2.39 9.45
CA VAL A 86 -19.95 -3.57 10.32
C VAL A 86 -18.50 -3.73 10.76
N SER A 87 -17.52 -3.23 9.99
CA SER A 87 -16.11 -3.23 10.39
C SER A 87 -15.86 -2.60 11.78
N ASN A 88 -16.70 -1.64 12.20
CA ASN A 88 -16.63 -1.00 13.51
C ASN A 88 -16.82 -1.99 14.67
N VAL A 89 -17.65 -3.02 14.49
CA VAL A 89 -17.89 -4.04 15.52
C VAL A 89 -16.56 -4.70 15.91
N PHE A 90 -15.73 -5.06 14.92
CA PHE A 90 -14.45 -5.70 15.17
C PHE A 90 -13.43 -4.79 15.88
N ILE A 91 -13.48 -3.48 15.61
CA ILE A 91 -12.67 -2.46 16.29
C ILE A 91 -13.08 -2.39 17.77
N LEU A 92 -14.38 -2.31 18.04
CA LEU A 92 -14.92 -2.23 19.39
C LEU A 92 -14.66 -3.50 20.18
N VAL A 93 -14.79 -4.68 19.56
CA VAL A 93 -14.44 -5.97 20.17
C VAL A 93 -12.95 -6.01 20.54
N ALA A 94 -12.06 -5.56 19.66
CA ALA A 94 -10.63 -5.52 19.97
C ALA A 94 -10.31 -4.56 21.14
N LEU A 95 -10.92 -3.36 21.17
CA LEU A 95 -10.76 -2.42 22.27
C LEU A 95 -11.32 -2.97 23.58
N TYR A 96 -12.49 -3.62 23.53
CA TYR A 96 -13.13 -4.20 24.69
C TYR A 96 -12.25 -5.31 25.29
N THR A 97 -11.74 -6.23 24.46
CA THR A 97 -10.83 -7.29 24.90
C THR A 97 -9.57 -6.73 25.57
N GLU A 98 -8.92 -5.73 24.97
CA GLU A 98 -7.74 -5.08 25.58
C GLU A 98 -8.05 -4.35 26.88
N ARG A 99 -9.23 -3.71 26.99
CA ARG A 99 -9.68 -3.10 28.26
C ARG A 99 -9.87 -4.15 29.35
N GLN A 100 -10.47 -5.30 29.05
CA GLN A 100 -10.66 -6.36 30.05
C GLN A 100 -9.33 -7.01 30.44
N LEU A 101 -8.40 -7.19 29.50
CA LEU A 101 -7.04 -7.64 29.79
C LEU A 101 -6.29 -6.64 30.68
N SER A 102 -6.46 -5.33 30.44
CA SER A 102 -5.80 -4.30 31.25
C SER A 102 -6.29 -4.26 32.70
N LYS A 103 -7.54 -4.63 32.95
CA LYS A 103 -8.15 -4.72 34.30
C LYS A 103 -7.81 -6.03 35.01
N GLY A 104 -7.20 -6.99 34.33
CA GLY A 104 -6.98 -8.34 34.86
C GLY A 104 -8.25 -9.20 34.93
N SER A 105 -9.35 -8.78 34.30
CA SER A 105 -10.61 -9.55 34.28
C SER A 105 -10.53 -10.77 33.36
N PHE A 106 -9.73 -10.69 32.29
CA PHE A 106 -9.43 -11.81 31.40
C PHE A 106 -8.00 -12.31 31.61
N SER A 107 -7.81 -13.63 31.49
CA SER A 107 -6.47 -14.22 31.39
C SER A 107 -5.85 -13.96 30.02
N GLU A 108 -4.52 -13.96 29.93
CA GLU A 108 -3.80 -13.76 28.66
C GLU A 108 -4.20 -14.79 27.59
N LEU A 109 -4.48 -16.04 28.01
CA LEU A 109 -4.94 -17.09 27.11
C LEU A 109 -6.32 -16.77 26.52
N VAL A 110 -7.27 -16.36 27.36
CA VAL A 110 -8.63 -15.98 26.90
C VAL A 110 -8.56 -14.77 25.98
N GLY A 111 -7.77 -13.76 26.34
CA GLY A 111 -7.53 -12.58 25.48
C GLY A 111 -6.96 -12.96 24.12
N PHE A 112 -5.92 -13.80 24.11
CA PHE A 112 -5.30 -14.30 22.88
C PHE A 112 -6.31 -15.04 21.99
N LEU A 113 -7.10 -15.94 22.56
CA LEU A 113 -8.14 -16.68 21.82
C LEU A 113 -9.21 -15.73 21.25
N LEU A 114 -9.69 -14.77 22.03
CA LEU A 114 -10.65 -13.77 21.54
C LEU A 114 -10.10 -12.93 20.40
N HIS A 115 -8.83 -12.51 20.46
CA HIS A 115 -8.19 -11.81 19.36
C HIS A 115 -8.04 -12.68 18.12
N CYS A 116 -7.65 -13.95 18.26
CA CYS A 116 -7.55 -14.90 17.16
C CYS A 116 -8.91 -15.13 16.49
N ILE A 117 -9.98 -15.32 17.27
CA ILE A 117 -11.35 -15.47 16.75
C ILE A 117 -11.77 -14.19 16.02
N ASN A 118 -11.59 -13.01 16.64
CA ASN A 118 -11.95 -11.73 16.03
C ASN A 118 -11.23 -11.51 14.68
N MET A 119 -9.93 -11.85 14.61
CA MET A 119 -9.14 -11.75 13.37
C MET A 119 -9.54 -12.79 12.32
N ALA A 120 -9.84 -14.02 12.72
CA ALA A 120 -10.30 -15.06 11.81
C ALA A 120 -11.66 -14.69 11.19
N VAL A 121 -12.61 -14.26 12.02
CA VAL A 121 -13.94 -13.80 11.55
C VAL A 121 -13.79 -12.56 10.68
N MET A 122 -12.91 -11.63 11.01
CA MET A 122 -12.65 -10.45 10.17
C MET A 122 -12.18 -10.81 8.76
N LEU A 123 -11.47 -11.92 8.58
CA LEU A 123 -11.00 -12.36 7.27
C LEU A 123 -12.07 -13.17 6.52
N THR A 124 -12.79 -14.06 7.21
CA THR A 124 -13.74 -14.98 6.58
C THR A 124 -15.14 -14.39 6.36
N PHE A 125 -15.64 -13.57 7.28
CA PHE A 125 -16.96 -12.96 7.20
C PHE A 125 -17.16 -12.09 5.94
N PRO A 126 -16.34 -11.05 5.67
CA PRO A 126 -16.56 -10.22 4.48
C PRO A 126 -16.34 -11.02 3.18
N ALA A 127 -15.42 -11.99 3.18
CA ALA A 127 -15.19 -12.86 2.03
C ALA A 127 -16.43 -13.72 1.73
N ALA A 128 -17.03 -14.33 2.76
CA ALA A 128 -18.26 -15.10 2.61
C ALA A 128 -19.40 -14.22 2.07
N VAL A 129 -19.57 -13.00 2.58
CA VAL A 129 -20.62 -12.09 2.10
C VAL A 129 -20.39 -11.68 0.63
N VAL A 130 -19.17 -11.35 0.24
CA VAL A 130 -18.84 -11.00 -1.16
C VAL A 130 -19.10 -12.16 -2.13
N LEU A 131 -18.84 -13.39 -1.70
CA LEU A 131 -19.09 -14.59 -2.52
C LEU A 131 -20.56 -14.99 -2.56
N LEU A 132 -21.27 -14.92 -1.44
CA LEU A 132 -22.64 -15.41 -1.32
C LEU A 132 -23.69 -14.38 -1.76
N VAL A 133 -23.41 -13.08 -1.65
CA VAL A 133 -24.37 -12.02 -2.00
C VAL A 133 -24.14 -11.55 -3.44
N PRO A 134 -25.04 -11.86 -4.40
CA PRO A 134 -24.84 -11.52 -5.81
C PRO A 134 -24.82 -10.03 -6.10
N SER A 135 -25.49 -9.21 -5.29
CA SER A 135 -25.59 -7.75 -5.47
C SER A 135 -24.30 -6.98 -5.16
N VAL A 136 -23.28 -7.63 -4.60
CA VAL A 136 -21.98 -7.01 -4.37
C VAL A 136 -21.24 -6.86 -5.71
N THR A 137 -20.94 -5.62 -6.12
CA THR A 137 -20.12 -5.36 -7.29
C THR A 137 -18.66 -5.75 -7.04
N PRO A 138 -17.89 -6.18 -8.05
CA PRO A 138 -16.49 -6.59 -7.86
C PRO A 138 -15.61 -5.47 -7.31
N VAL A 139 -15.82 -4.23 -7.77
CA VAL A 139 -15.09 -3.06 -7.26
C VAL A 139 -15.45 -2.81 -5.79
N GLY A 140 -16.75 -2.87 -5.44
CA GLY A 140 -17.20 -2.76 -4.05
C GLY A 140 -16.63 -3.87 -3.16
N GLY A 141 -16.60 -5.10 -3.65
CA GLY A 141 -15.97 -6.24 -2.99
C GLY A 141 -14.48 -6.02 -2.75
N ALA A 142 -13.73 -5.60 -3.76
CA ALA A 142 -12.29 -5.32 -3.64
C ALA A 142 -12.00 -4.21 -2.61
N VAL A 143 -12.81 -3.13 -2.59
CA VAL A 143 -12.70 -2.06 -1.60
C VAL A 143 -12.98 -2.60 -0.19
N VAL A 144 -14.06 -3.36 0.00
CA VAL A 144 -14.40 -3.95 1.32
C VAL A 144 -13.30 -4.89 1.79
N LEU A 145 -12.88 -5.88 0.99
CA LEU A 145 -11.85 -6.83 1.39
C LEU A 145 -10.49 -6.13 1.64
N GLY A 146 -10.18 -5.09 0.85
CA GLY A 146 -9.01 -4.23 1.07
C GLY A 146 -9.06 -3.52 2.42
N THR A 147 -10.19 -2.89 2.76
CA THR A 147 -10.36 -2.22 4.06
C THR A 147 -10.30 -3.19 5.24
N TYR A 148 -10.93 -4.36 5.12
CA TYR A 148 -10.89 -5.40 6.15
C TYR A 148 -9.48 -5.98 6.33
N THR A 149 -8.72 -6.13 5.23
CA THR A 149 -7.31 -6.54 5.28
C THR A 149 -6.45 -5.48 5.98
N ILE A 150 -6.62 -4.20 5.66
CA ILE A 150 -5.93 -3.10 6.36
C ILE A 150 -6.28 -3.11 7.85
N LEU A 151 -7.56 -3.27 8.17
CA LEU A 151 -8.03 -3.30 9.56
C LEU A 151 -7.45 -4.50 10.32
N LEU A 152 -7.39 -5.67 9.68
CA LEU A 152 -6.78 -6.89 10.24
C LEU A 152 -5.32 -6.66 10.62
N LEU A 153 -4.51 -6.10 9.71
CA LEU A 153 -3.11 -5.79 9.96
C LEU A 153 -2.95 -4.77 11.09
N LYS A 154 -3.83 -3.76 11.14
CA LYS A 154 -3.85 -2.76 12.22
C LYS A 154 -4.19 -3.38 13.57
N LEU A 155 -5.27 -4.15 13.68
CA LEU A 155 -5.67 -4.78 14.94
C LEU A 155 -4.66 -5.83 15.40
N TYR A 156 -3.97 -6.50 14.47
CA TYR A 156 -2.84 -7.36 14.81
C TYR A 156 -1.73 -6.58 15.50
N SER A 157 -1.35 -5.44 14.92
CA SER A 157 -0.35 -4.56 15.51
C SER A 157 -0.80 -3.97 16.86
N TYR A 158 -2.08 -3.59 16.96
CA TYR A 158 -2.68 -3.07 18.19
C TYR A 158 -2.59 -4.09 19.33
N LYS A 159 -2.97 -5.36 19.07
CA LYS A 159 -2.85 -6.46 20.03
C LYS A 159 -1.40 -6.67 20.48
N ASP A 160 -0.47 -6.81 19.52
CA ASP A 160 0.94 -7.08 19.82
C ASP A 160 1.60 -5.99 20.68
N VAL A 161 1.31 -4.72 20.38
CA VAL A 161 1.92 -3.59 21.08
C VAL A 161 1.31 -3.41 22.47
N ASN A 162 0.01 -3.59 22.63
CA ASN A 162 -0.62 -3.55 23.96
C ASN A 162 -0.17 -4.72 24.84
N LEU A 163 -0.03 -5.93 24.28
CA LEU A 163 0.57 -7.07 24.97
C LEU A 163 1.98 -6.73 25.46
N TRP A 164 2.84 -6.21 24.58
CA TRP A 164 4.20 -5.81 24.95
C TRP A 164 4.22 -4.74 26.06
N CYS A 165 3.34 -3.73 25.98
CA CYS A 165 3.23 -2.70 27.02
C CYS A 165 2.75 -3.28 28.37
N ARG A 166 1.82 -4.24 28.34
CA ARG A 166 1.30 -4.93 29.53
C ARG A 166 2.38 -5.80 30.19
N GLU A 167 3.14 -6.57 29.41
CA GLU A 167 4.30 -7.32 29.89
C GLU A 167 5.36 -6.40 30.52
N MET A 168 5.65 -5.26 29.89
CA MET A 168 6.62 -4.31 30.42
C MET A 168 6.13 -3.62 31.70
N SER A 169 4.83 -3.33 31.80
CA SER A 169 4.20 -2.79 33.01
C SER A 169 4.27 -3.79 34.18
N THR A 170 3.93 -5.05 33.94
CA THR A 170 4.02 -6.10 34.98
C THR A 170 5.46 -6.36 35.42
N GLN A 171 6.44 -6.31 34.50
CA GLN A 171 7.85 -6.38 34.86
C GLN A 171 8.30 -5.18 35.71
N LYS A 172 7.87 -3.96 35.37
CA LYS A 172 8.15 -2.76 36.17
C LYS A 172 7.54 -2.87 37.57
N ALA A 173 6.29 -3.33 37.68
CA ALA A 173 5.64 -3.57 38.97
C ALA A 173 6.39 -4.60 39.82
N LYS A 174 6.84 -5.73 39.22
CA LYS A 174 7.66 -6.74 39.89
C LYS A 174 9.02 -6.19 40.35
N LYS A 175 9.66 -5.34 39.54
CA LYS A 175 10.93 -4.68 39.92
C LYS A 175 10.73 -3.68 41.06
N LEU A 176 9.67 -2.87 41.01
CA LEU A 176 9.33 -1.91 42.06
C LEU A 176 9.00 -2.62 43.39
N ALA A 177 8.24 -3.72 43.33
CA ALA A 177 7.96 -4.57 44.49
C ALA A 177 9.24 -5.17 45.11
N ARG A 178 10.26 -5.46 44.29
CA ARG A 178 11.58 -5.93 44.75
C ARG A 178 12.50 -4.79 45.22
N SER A 179 12.27 -3.55 44.77
CA SER A 179 13.16 -2.39 45.03
C SER A 179 12.67 -1.45 46.13
N LEU A 180 11.67 -1.84 46.93
CA LEU A 180 11.19 -1.11 48.14
C LEU A 180 12.26 -0.92 49.24
N SER A 181 13.55 -1.09 48.93
CA SER A 181 14.71 -0.81 49.79
C SER A 181 15.49 0.47 49.39
N CYS A 182 15.15 1.20 48.32
CA CYS A 182 15.87 2.44 48.00
C CYS A 182 14.96 3.60 47.56
N LYS A 183 15.21 4.77 48.17
CA LYS A 183 14.41 6.00 48.06
C LYS A 183 14.39 6.57 46.65
N SER A 184 13.23 7.15 46.35
CA SER A 184 12.81 7.94 45.19
C SER A 184 13.89 8.86 44.61
N GLN A 185 14.08 8.78 43.29
CA GLN A 185 14.72 9.83 42.49
C GLN A 185 13.77 10.24 41.35
N THR A 186 13.31 11.48 41.46
CA THR A 186 13.13 12.48 40.39
C THR A 186 12.28 12.07 39.17
N LEU A 187 10.97 12.29 39.28
CA LEU A 187 10.07 12.42 38.13
C LEU A 187 10.42 13.72 37.39
N LEU A 188 11.36 13.61 36.44
CA LEU A 188 11.59 14.62 35.43
C LEU A 188 10.29 14.85 34.63
N HIS A 189 9.92 16.12 34.58
CA HIS A 189 8.85 16.70 33.76
C HIS A 189 9.01 16.24 32.30
N CYS A 190 8.31 15.18 31.91
CA CYS A 190 8.20 14.75 30.53
C CYS A 190 6.86 15.25 30.00
N GLU A 191 6.85 15.84 28.81
CA GLU A 191 5.65 16.26 28.07
C GLU A 191 4.53 15.20 28.16
N GLN A 192 3.26 15.62 28.04
CA GLN A 192 2.05 14.78 28.13
C GLN A 192 2.04 13.59 27.13
N GLN A 193 2.90 12.60 27.34
CA GLN A 193 2.96 11.37 26.56
C GLN A 193 1.99 10.37 27.15
N VAL A 194 1.17 9.77 26.30
CA VAL A 194 0.19 8.76 26.71
C VAL A 194 0.94 7.51 27.15
N CYS A 195 0.70 7.08 28.39
CA CYS A 195 1.24 5.86 28.98
C CYS A 195 0.14 4.81 29.10
N TYR A 196 0.51 3.52 28.98
CA TYR A 196 -0.40 2.41 29.25
C TYR A 196 -0.83 2.41 30.73
N PRO A 197 -2.12 2.20 31.07
CA PRO A 197 -3.27 1.82 30.21
C PRO A 197 -4.08 3.00 29.64
N GLY A 198 -3.63 4.25 29.81
CA GLY A 198 -4.34 5.46 29.38
C GLY A 198 -4.54 5.60 27.87
N ASN A 199 -3.91 4.74 27.04
CA ASN A 199 -4.08 4.68 25.59
C ASN A 199 -5.33 3.89 25.14
N LEU A 200 -6.02 3.19 26.05
CA LEU A 200 -7.17 2.35 25.74
C LEU A 200 -8.47 3.18 25.62
N THR A 201 -8.42 4.26 24.84
CA THR A 201 -9.56 5.14 24.59
C THR A 201 -10.16 4.90 23.21
N LEU A 202 -11.45 5.23 23.04
CA LEU A 202 -12.09 5.19 21.72
C LEU A 202 -11.42 6.16 20.74
N LYS A 203 -11.00 7.33 21.24
CA LYS A 203 -10.32 8.35 20.44
C LYS A 203 -9.02 7.84 19.85
N ASP A 204 -8.20 7.14 20.63
CA ASP A 204 -6.88 6.68 20.19
C ASP A 204 -6.97 5.51 19.21
N ILE A 205 -7.89 4.55 19.44
CA ILE A 205 -8.08 3.44 18.50
C ILE A 205 -8.65 3.93 17.17
N TYR A 206 -9.64 4.82 17.16
CA TYR A 206 -10.18 5.37 15.91
C TYR A 206 -9.16 6.26 15.20
N TYR A 207 -8.36 7.04 15.94
CA TYR A 207 -7.25 7.77 15.36
C TYR A 207 -6.28 6.83 14.62
N PHE A 208 -5.90 5.72 15.25
CA PHE A 208 -5.02 4.72 14.63
C PHE A 208 -5.69 4.01 13.43
N THR A 209 -6.97 3.68 13.53
CA THR A 209 -7.75 3.06 12.43
C THR A 209 -7.73 3.92 11.18
N PHE A 210 -7.78 5.25 11.30
CA PHE A 210 -7.70 6.15 10.14
C PHE A 210 -6.28 6.59 9.77
N ALA A 211 -5.31 6.53 10.69
CA ALA A 211 -3.93 6.93 10.42
C ALA A 211 -3.31 6.12 9.27
N PRO A 212 -2.52 6.73 8.35
CA PRO A 212 -1.94 6.04 7.20
C PRO A 212 -0.70 5.20 7.56
N THR A 213 -0.81 4.38 8.61
CA THR A 213 0.20 3.43 9.08
C THR A 213 -0.47 2.14 9.54
N LEU A 214 0.24 1.02 9.42
CA LEU A 214 -0.23 -0.29 9.89
C LEU A 214 0.38 -0.68 11.24
N CYS A 215 1.43 0.01 11.68
CA CYS A 215 2.08 -0.24 12.96
C CYS A 215 1.48 0.68 14.03
N TYR A 216 0.87 0.09 15.06
CA TYR A 216 0.38 0.82 16.22
C TYR A 216 1.54 1.28 17.11
N GLU A 217 1.44 2.52 17.59
CA GLU A 217 2.32 3.10 18.60
C GLU A 217 1.48 3.95 19.54
N LEU A 218 1.90 4.08 20.80
CA LEU A 218 1.15 4.84 21.80
C LEU A 218 1.11 6.33 21.45
N ASN A 219 2.24 6.86 20.98
CA ASN A 219 2.41 8.28 20.69
C ASN A 219 2.93 8.43 19.26
N PHE A 220 2.03 8.79 18.34
CA PHE A 220 2.39 9.05 16.95
C PHE A 220 2.98 10.46 16.79
N PRO A 221 3.99 10.65 15.92
CA PRO A 221 4.48 11.99 15.59
C PRO A 221 3.35 12.82 14.97
N ARG A 222 3.16 14.06 15.46
CA ARG A 222 2.10 14.96 15.01
C ARG A 222 2.66 16.17 14.27
N SER A 223 1.98 16.57 13.20
CA SER A 223 2.20 17.88 12.58
C SER A 223 1.54 18.98 13.43
N PRO A 224 2.16 20.17 13.59
CA PRO A 224 1.63 21.23 14.45
C PRO A 224 0.28 21.75 13.94
N ASN A 225 0.18 22.03 12.63
CA ASN A 225 -1.00 22.61 11.99
C ASN A 225 -1.34 21.86 10.69
N ILE A 226 -2.60 21.99 10.26
CA ILE A 226 -3.07 21.50 8.94
C ILE A 226 -2.75 22.57 7.89
N ARG A 227 -1.97 22.20 6.89
CA ARG A 227 -1.59 23.07 5.76
C ARG A 227 -2.63 22.96 4.66
N MET A 228 -3.62 23.85 4.67
CA MET A 228 -4.77 23.83 3.74
C MET A 228 -4.35 23.82 2.26
N SER A 229 -3.36 24.63 1.88
CA SER A 229 -2.84 24.65 0.49
C SER A 229 -2.28 23.29 0.05
N PHE A 230 -1.52 22.62 0.95
CA PHE A 230 -1.00 21.29 0.67
C PHE A 230 -2.15 20.28 0.55
N MET A 231 -3.13 20.34 1.45
CA MET A 231 -4.30 19.46 1.46
C MET A 231 -5.14 19.60 0.17
N PHE A 232 -5.49 20.83 -0.24
CA PHE A 232 -6.24 21.07 -1.47
C PHE A 232 -5.46 20.66 -2.71
N ARG A 233 -4.14 20.86 -2.73
CA ARG A 233 -3.30 20.35 -3.81
C ARG A 233 -3.35 18.82 -3.92
N ARG A 234 -3.27 18.11 -2.78
CA ARG A 234 -3.41 16.64 -2.76
C ARG A 234 -4.79 16.20 -3.24
N LEU A 235 -5.85 16.91 -2.82
CA LEU A 235 -7.23 16.62 -3.24
C LEU A 235 -7.40 16.79 -4.76
N PHE A 236 -6.90 17.90 -5.33
CA PHE A 236 -6.95 18.11 -6.78
C PHE A 236 -6.18 17.03 -7.55
N GLU A 237 -4.99 16.67 -7.08
CA GLU A 237 -4.22 15.57 -7.67
C GLU A 237 -5.00 14.25 -7.60
N MET A 238 -5.64 13.93 -6.48
CA MET A 238 -6.49 12.74 -6.36
C MET A 238 -7.61 12.72 -7.41
N LEU A 239 -8.35 13.81 -7.56
CA LEU A 239 -9.44 13.93 -8.54
C LEU A 239 -8.92 13.81 -9.98
N PHE A 240 -7.82 14.49 -10.29
CA PHE A 240 -7.19 14.45 -11.62
C PHE A 240 -6.72 13.03 -11.98
N PHE A 241 -5.99 12.36 -11.08
CA PHE A 241 -5.50 11.00 -11.33
C PHE A 241 -6.63 9.96 -11.36
N THR A 242 -7.71 10.12 -10.59
CA THR A 242 -8.89 9.26 -10.70
C THR A 242 -9.52 9.38 -12.09
N GLN A 243 -9.74 10.59 -12.58
CA GLN A 243 -10.31 10.79 -13.92
C GLN A 243 -9.40 10.26 -15.02
N LEU A 244 -8.09 10.46 -14.87
CA LEU A 244 -7.10 9.93 -15.81
C LEU A 244 -7.09 8.40 -15.83
N LEU A 245 -7.16 7.74 -14.67
CA LEU A 245 -7.23 6.29 -14.56
C LEU A 245 -8.49 5.73 -15.24
N VAL A 246 -9.65 6.37 -15.02
CA VAL A 246 -10.91 6.01 -15.69
C VAL A 246 -10.81 6.22 -17.20
N GLY A 247 -10.30 7.38 -17.64
CA GLY A 247 -10.13 7.70 -19.05
C GLY A 247 -9.20 6.73 -19.79
N LEU A 248 -8.03 6.42 -19.21
CA LEU A 248 -7.09 5.45 -19.79
C LEU A 248 -7.68 4.03 -19.82
N THR A 249 -8.42 3.64 -18.79
CA THR A 249 -9.10 2.34 -18.76
C THR A 249 -10.14 2.27 -19.88
N GLN A 250 -11.00 3.28 -20.03
CA GLN A 250 -12.08 3.28 -21.02
C GLN A 250 -11.60 3.46 -22.46
N GLN A 251 -10.62 4.33 -22.70
CA GLN A 251 -10.20 4.68 -24.06
C GLN A 251 -9.06 3.79 -24.58
N TRP A 252 -8.24 3.24 -23.70
CA TRP A 252 -7.08 2.43 -24.10
C TRP A 252 -7.26 0.97 -23.73
N MET A 253 -7.57 0.65 -22.48
CA MET A 253 -7.60 -0.74 -22.02
C MET A 253 -8.82 -1.51 -22.55
N ILE A 254 -10.03 -0.96 -22.41
CA ILE A 254 -11.27 -1.64 -22.82
C ILE A 254 -11.28 -1.98 -24.32
N PRO A 255 -10.93 -1.08 -25.27
CA PRO A 255 -10.94 -1.42 -26.69
C PRO A 255 -9.96 -2.54 -27.05
N VAL A 256 -8.79 -2.60 -26.40
CA VAL A 256 -7.80 -3.67 -26.62
C VAL A 256 -8.28 -5.02 -26.05
N ILE A 257 -9.06 -4.99 -24.98
CA ILE A 257 -9.72 -6.19 -24.44
C ILE A 257 -10.83 -6.64 -25.39
N GLN A 258 -11.71 -5.73 -25.81
CA GLN A 258 -12.84 -6.02 -26.70
C GLN A 258 -12.41 -6.47 -28.10
N SER A 259 -11.29 -6.00 -28.63
CA SER A 259 -10.82 -6.40 -29.97
C SER A 259 -10.42 -7.88 -30.07
N SER A 260 -10.48 -8.64 -28.97
CA SER A 260 -10.16 -10.07 -28.97
C SER A 260 -10.96 -10.83 -27.90
N MET A 261 -12.25 -11.07 -28.15
CA MET A 261 -13.20 -11.62 -27.16
C MET A 261 -12.99 -13.09 -26.74
N LYS A 262 -11.80 -13.68 -26.93
CA LYS A 262 -11.51 -15.03 -26.42
C LYS A 262 -10.93 -14.96 -25.00
N PRO A 263 -11.48 -15.71 -24.03
CA PRO A 263 -10.88 -15.89 -22.71
C PRO A 263 -9.44 -16.41 -22.86
N LEU A 264 -8.53 -16.00 -21.98
CA LEU A 264 -7.12 -16.41 -22.08
C LEU A 264 -6.92 -17.92 -21.91
N GLU A 265 -7.86 -18.59 -21.23
CA GLU A 265 -7.85 -20.04 -21.00
C GLU A 265 -7.95 -20.85 -22.29
N ASP A 266 -8.69 -20.36 -23.29
CA ASP A 266 -8.92 -21.06 -24.56
C ASP A 266 -7.93 -20.63 -25.66
N MET A 267 -6.92 -19.83 -25.33
CA MET A 267 -5.98 -19.26 -26.30
C MET A 267 -4.65 -20.03 -26.37
N ASP A 268 -4.12 -20.18 -27.58
CA ASP A 268 -2.76 -20.68 -27.81
C ASP A 268 -1.72 -19.80 -27.07
N LEU A 269 -0.68 -20.42 -26.49
CA LEU A 269 0.36 -19.72 -25.71
C LEU A 269 1.04 -18.56 -26.46
N SER A 270 1.22 -18.68 -27.77
CA SER A 270 1.80 -17.64 -28.63
C SER A 270 0.89 -16.42 -28.72
N ARG A 271 -0.41 -16.64 -28.94
CA ARG A 271 -1.43 -15.58 -28.99
C ARG A 271 -1.65 -14.93 -27.63
N MET A 272 -1.60 -15.72 -26.56
CA MET A 272 -1.65 -15.21 -25.19
C MET A 272 -0.47 -14.25 -24.94
N THR A 273 0.74 -14.63 -25.32
CA THR A 273 1.95 -13.82 -25.07
C THR A 273 1.94 -12.53 -25.89
N GLU A 274 1.58 -12.59 -27.18
CA GLU A 274 1.41 -11.40 -28.01
C GLU A 274 0.42 -10.41 -27.38
N ARG A 275 -0.70 -10.93 -26.87
CA ARG A 275 -1.74 -10.11 -26.26
C ARG A 275 -1.32 -9.50 -24.93
N LEU A 276 -0.69 -10.28 -24.07
CA LEU A 276 -0.16 -9.81 -22.79
C LEU A 276 0.87 -8.69 -23.02
N LEU A 277 1.73 -8.80 -24.04
CA LEU A 277 2.68 -7.75 -24.41
C LEU A 277 1.98 -6.45 -24.84
N ARG A 278 0.91 -6.54 -25.65
CA ARG A 278 0.11 -5.36 -26.06
C ARG A 278 -0.54 -4.66 -24.86
N LEU A 279 -1.01 -5.43 -23.87
CA LEU A 279 -1.65 -4.90 -22.67
C LEU A 279 -0.66 -4.50 -21.56
N ALA A 280 0.59 -4.98 -21.61
CA ALA A 280 1.58 -4.77 -20.55
C ALA A 280 1.89 -3.27 -20.34
N VAL A 281 2.05 -2.51 -21.42
CA VAL A 281 2.36 -1.07 -21.37
C VAL A 281 1.22 -0.25 -20.75
N PRO A 282 -0.04 -0.30 -21.25
CA PRO A 282 -1.13 0.44 -20.64
C PRO A 282 -1.40 -0.01 -19.20
N ASN A 283 -1.31 -1.31 -18.91
CA ASN A 283 -1.42 -1.82 -17.55
C ASN A 283 -0.35 -1.24 -16.63
N HIS A 284 0.92 -1.25 -17.04
CA HIS A 284 2.01 -0.69 -16.25
C HIS A 284 1.81 0.80 -15.99
N LEU A 285 1.37 1.57 -16.99
CA LEU A 285 1.04 2.98 -16.81
C LEU A 285 -0.07 3.18 -15.78
N LEU A 286 -1.15 2.40 -15.84
CA LEU A 286 -2.23 2.43 -14.84
C LEU A 286 -1.70 2.13 -13.43
N TRP A 287 -0.79 1.16 -13.27
CA TRP A 287 -0.18 0.85 -11.98
C TRP A 287 0.72 1.99 -11.46
N LEU A 288 1.47 2.68 -12.32
CA LEU A 288 2.27 3.85 -11.92
C LEU A 288 1.37 5.02 -11.46
N LEU A 289 0.30 5.28 -12.20
CA LEU A 289 -0.67 6.31 -11.85
C LEU A 289 -1.42 5.95 -10.56
N PHE A 290 -1.83 4.69 -10.40
CA PHE A 290 -2.42 4.17 -9.18
C PHE A 290 -1.46 4.32 -7.98
N PHE A 291 -0.18 4.00 -8.17
CA PHE A 291 0.83 4.18 -7.14
C PHE A 291 0.90 5.64 -6.67
N TYR A 292 1.00 6.60 -7.60
CA TYR A 292 1.06 8.02 -7.26
C TYR A 292 -0.26 8.51 -6.64
N TRP A 293 -1.39 8.11 -7.18
CA TRP A 293 -2.71 8.45 -6.66
C TRP A 293 -2.87 7.95 -5.22
N PHE A 294 -2.63 6.67 -4.96
CA PHE A 294 -2.86 6.05 -3.67
C PHE A 294 -1.76 6.38 -2.64
N PHE A 295 -0.50 5.99 -2.90
CA PHE A 295 0.58 6.08 -1.92
C PHE A 295 1.11 7.49 -1.72
N HIS A 296 1.07 8.33 -2.75
CA HIS A 296 1.47 9.72 -2.62
C HIS A 296 0.29 10.61 -2.27
N SER A 297 -0.71 10.72 -3.13
CA SER A 297 -1.76 11.75 -2.98
C SER A 297 -2.74 11.42 -1.85
N SER A 298 -3.36 10.23 -1.87
CA SER A 298 -4.36 9.82 -0.88
C SER A 298 -3.77 9.65 0.52
N LEU A 299 -2.63 8.98 0.68
CA LEU A 299 -2.01 8.84 2.02
C LEU A 299 -1.53 10.17 2.60
N ASN A 300 -0.98 11.09 1.78
CA ASN A 300 -0.60 12.42 2.28
C ASN A 300 -1.82 13.28 2.61
N PHE A 301 -2.92 13.16 1.86
CA PHE A 301 -4.17 13.83 2.20
C PHE A 301 -4.68 13.36 3.56
N THR A 302 -4.80 12.04 3.76
CA THR A 302 -5.21 11.45 5.05
C THR A 302 -4.24 11.81 6.18
N ALA A 303 -2.93 11.82 5.92
CA ALA A 303 -1.92 12.22 6.90
C ALA A 303 -2.07 13.69 7.31
N GLU A 304 -2.29 14.60 6.36
CA GLU A 304 -2.49 16.01 6.64
C GLU A 304 -3.78 16.24 7.44
N LEU A 305 -4.89 15.61 7.04
CA LEU A 305 -6.19 15.68 7.72
C LEU A 305 -6.10 15.22 9.18
N LEU A 306 -5.36 14.14 9.42
CA LEU A 306 -5.16 13.56 10.76
C LEU A 306 -3.99 14.19 11.54
N ARG A 307 -3.27 15.16 10.95
CA ARG A 307 -2.01 15.72 11.50
C ARG A 307 -0.96 14.64 11.81
N PHE A 308 -0.88 13.60 10.99
CA PHE A 308 0.12 12.55 11.10
C PHE A 308 1.46 13.01 10.50
N GLY A 309 2.53 12.91 11.29
CA GLY A 309 3.86 13.43 10.96
C GLY A 309 4.75 12.46 10.17
N ASP A 310 4.61 11.14 10.33
CA ASP A 310 5.41 10.16 9.57
C ASP A 310 4.83 10.00 8.16
N ARG A 311 5.39 10.72 7.19
CA ARG A 311 4.90 10.70 5.79
C ARG A 311 5.76 9.86 4.86
N GLN A 312 6.62 9.01 5.42
CA GLN A 312 7.47 8.13 4.63
C GLN A 312 6.69 6.86 4.23
N PHE A 313 5.78 7.00 3.27
CA PHE A 313 4.97 5.88 2.76
C PHE A 313 5.71 5.02 1.74
N TYR A 314 6.73 5.57 1.09
CA TYR A 314 7.58 4.90 0.10
C TYR A 314 8.97 5.58 0.06
N LYS A 315 9.95 4.91 -0.55
CA LYS A 315 11.27 5.48 -0.89
C LYS A 315 11.49 5.44 -2.41
N ASP A 316 12.71 5.69 -2.86
CA ASP A 316 13.13 5.72 -4.26
C ASP A 316 13.20 4.33 -4.91
N TRP A 317 12.09 3.60 -4.86
CA TRP A 317 11.96 2.25 -5.41
C TRP A 317 12.19 2.20 -6.93
N TRP A 318 12.03 3.31 -7.65
CA TRP A 318 12.33 3.39 -9.09
C TRP A 318 13.83 3.27 -9.41
N ASN A 319 14.70 3.56 -8.43
CA ASN A 319 16.15 3.39 -8.53
C ASN A 319 16.64 2.03 -8.01
N SER A 320 15.73 1.07 -7.78
CA SER A 320 16.08 -0.23 -7.22
C SER A 320 17.00 -1.03 -8.16
N GLU A 321 18.19 -1.42 -7.71
CA GLU A 321 19.07 -2.31 -8.47
C GLU A 321 18.74 -3.80 -8.26
N THR A 322 17.97 -4.11 -7.21
CA THR A 322 17.55 -5.47 -6.88
C THR A 322 16.05 -5.53 -6.60
N VAL A 323 15.43 -6.67 -6.94
CA VAL A 323 14.01 -6.93 -6.67
C VAL A 323 13.72 -6.87 -5.17
N THR A 324 14.65 -7.34 -4.33
CA THR A 324 14.54 -7.23 -2.87
C THR A 324 14.45 -5.79 -2.40
N TYR A 325 15.29 -4.88 -2.94
CA TYR A 325 15.23 -3.47 -2.58
C TYR A 325 13.90 -2.84 -3.00
N PHE A 326 13.37 -3.19 -4.17
CA PHE A 326 12.05 -2.72 -4.61
C PHE A 326 10.95 -3.08 -3.59
N TRP A 327 10.84 -4.36 -3.21
CA TRP A 327 9.80 -4.85 -2.30
C TRP A 327 9.86 -4.23 -0.90
N GLN A 328 11.02 -3.75 -0.47
CA GLN A 328 11.20 -3.06 0.81
C GLN A 328 10.81 -1.58 0.77
N ASN A 329 10.77 -0.96 -0.41
CA ASN A 329 10.73 0.49 -0.55
C ASN A 329 9.47 1.03 -1.25
N TRP A 330 8.71 0.20 -1.95
CA TRP A 330 7.49 0.65 -2.63
C TRP A 330 6.33 0.95 -1.66
N ASN A 331 6.10 0.09 -0.65
CA ASN A 331 5.02 0.22 0.34
C ASN A 331 5.60 0.04 1.75
N ILE A 332 6.10 1.15 2.30
CA ILE A 332 6.77 1.18 3.59
C ILE A 332 5.83 0.80 4.75
N PRO A 333 4.55 1.20 4.79
CA PRO A 333 3.62 0.78 5.86
C PRO A 333 3.52 -0.75 5.98
N VAL A 334 3.30 -1.46 4.86
CA VAL A 334 3.23 -2.93 4.87
C VAL A 334 4.60 -3.53 5.17
N HIS A 335 5.68 -2.99 4.60
CA HIS A 335 7.02 -3.47 4.86
C HIS A 335 7.42 -3.37 6.35
N LYS A 336 7.19 -2.20 6.99
CA LYS A 336 7.42 -1.98 8.42
C LYS A 336 6.61 -2.97 9.27
N TRP A 337 5.35 -3.21 8.91
CA TRP A 337 4.49 -4.18 9.59
C TRP A 337 5.04 -5.59 9.48
N CYS A 338 5.36 -6.05 8.26
CA CYS A 338 5.95 -7.37 8.02
C CYS A 338 7.25 -7.57 8.81
N ILE A 339 8.12 -6.55 8.86
CA ILE A 339 9.34 -6.63 9.66
C ILE A 339 9.04 -6.76 11.15
N ARG A 340 8.19 -5.89 11.69
CA ARG A 340 7.97 -5.75 13.15
C ARG A 340 7.17 -6.91 13.74
N HIS A 341 6.11 -7.31 13.05
CA HIS A 341 5.07 -8.22 13.58
C HIS A 341 5.18 -9.64 13.05
N PHE A 342 5.92 -9.87 11.96
CA PHE A 342 6.01 -11.20 11.35
C PHE A 342 7.46 -11.70 11.29
N TYR A 343 8.32 -11.00 10.54
CA TYR A 343 9.70 -11.40 10.29
C TYR A 343 10.57 -11.43 11.55
N LYS A 344 10.64 -10.34 12.33
CA LYS A 344 11.45 -10.30 13.57
C LYS A 344 10.97 -11.33 14.61
N PRO A 345 9.66 -11.52 14.86
CA PRO A 345 9.18 -12.59 15.73
C PRO A 345 9.57 -14.00 15.26
N LEU A 346 9.51 -14.29 13.95
CA LEU A 346 9.99 -15.58 13.42
C LEU A 346 11.49 -15.78 13.67
N LEU A 347 12.31 -14.76 13.43
CA LEU A 347 13.74 -14.83 13.73
C LEU A 347 14.01 -15.04 15.23
N ARG A 348 13.27 -14.37 16.11
CA ARG A 348 13.38 -14.55 17.58
C ARG A 348 13.00 -15.96 18.03
N LYS A 349 12.13 -16.65 17.29
CA LYS A 349 11.76 -18.06 17.52
C LYS A 349 12.80 -19.07 16.97
N GLY A 350 13.87 -18.60 16.32
CA GLY A 350 14.95 -19.45 15.82
C GLY A 350 14.85 -19.86 14.34
N PHE A 351 13.88 -19.33 13.58
CA PHE A 351 13.79 -19.61 12.14
C PHE A 351 14.93 -18.94 11.34
N SER A 352 15.34 -19.57 10.24
CA SER A 352 16.37 -19.02 9.35
C SER A 352 15.88 -17.77 8.60
N LYS A 353 16.82 -16.95 8.12
CA LYS A 353 16.50 -15.74 7.33
C LYS A 353 15.72 -16.07 6.06
N MET A 354 16.10 -17.15 5.36
CA MET A 354 15.46 -17.59 4.12
C MET A 354 14.03 -18.07 4.38
N VAL A 355 13.82 -18.93 5.40
CA VAL A 355 12.48 -19.39 5.78
C VAL A 355 11.59 -18.22 6.19
N SER A 356 12.12 -17.28 6.96
CA SER A 356 11.38 -16.09 7.39
C SER A 356 11.02 -15.17 6.22
N GLN A 357 11.92 -15.02 5.23
CA GLN A 357 11.63 -14.27 4.00
C GLN A 357 10.57 -14.97 3.15
N SER A 358 10.71 -16.27 2.89
CA SER A 358 9.72 -17.05 2.14
C SER A 358 8.35 -17.03 2.80
N ALA A 359 8.28 -17.08 4.15
CA ALA A 359 7.02 -16.95 4.88
C ALA A 359 6.36 -15.58 4.69
N VAL A 360 7.12 -14.49 4.65
CA VAL A 360 6.59 -13.14 4.35
C VAL A 360 6.03 -13.08 2.93
N PHE A 361 6.74 -13.65 1.95
CA PHE A 361 6.26 -13.71 0.56
C PHE A 361 5.01 -14.56 0.42
N PHE A 362 4.94 -15.71 1.11
CA PHE A 362 3.76 -16.56 1.14
C PHE A 362 2.54 -15.83 1.72
N LEU A 363 2.72 -15.15 2.86
CA LEU A 363 1.65 -14.33 3.46
C LEU A 363 1.20 -13.21 2.51
N SER A 364 2.15 -12.56 1.82
CA SER A 364 1.84 -11.56 0.81
C SER A 364 1.08 -12.16 -0.37
N ALA A 365 1.50 -13.32 -0.89
CA ALA A 365 0.85 -14.04 -1.99
C ALA A 365 -0.60 -14.42 -1.64
N PHE A 366 -0.84 -14.87 -0.40
CA PHE A 366 -2.19 -15.14 0.11
C PHE A 366 -3.09 -13.89 0.02
N PHE A 367 -2.63 -12.73 0.50
CA PHE A 367 -3.45 -11.51 0.44
C PHE A 367 -3.63 -10.98 -0.99
N HIS A 368 -2.64 -11.12 -1.87
CA HIS A 368 -2.81 -10.72 -3.27
C HIS A 368 -3.85 -11.60 -3.97
N GLU A 369 -3.79 -12.92 -3.78
CA GLU A 369 -4.80 -13.83 -4.30
C GLU A 369 -6.17 -13.52 -3.69
N TYR A 370 -6.27 -13.36 -2.37
CA TYR A 370 -7.53 -13.04 -1.68
C TYR A 370 -8.19 -11.77 -2.19
N LEU A 371 -7.42 -10.69 -2.39
CA LEU A 371 -7.94 -9.39 -2.83
C LEU A 371 -8.35 -9.36 -4.31
N VAL A 372 -7.84 -10.27 -5.14
CA VAL A 372 -8.14 -10.33 -6.58
C VAL A 372 -9.18 -11.43 -6.88
N SER A 373 -8.98 -12.64 -6.35
CA SER A 373 -9.83 -13.80 -6.63
C SER A 373 -11.24 -13.68 -6.06
N VAL A 374 -11.37 -13.23 -4.80
CA VAL A 374 -12.66 -13.23 -4.09
C VAL A 374 -13.65 -12.22 -4.70
N PRO A 375 -13.30 -10.95 -4.99
CA PRO A 375 -14.23 -10.01 -5.61
C PRO A 375 -14.63 -10.40 -7.03
N LEU A 376 -13.73 -11.05 -7.77
CA LEU A 376 -13.98 -11.50 -9.14
C LEU A 376 -14.62 -12.89 -9.19
N ARG A 377 -14.69 -13.61 -8.06
CA ARG A 377 -15.19 -14.99 -7.93
C ARG A 377 -14.42 -16.00 -8.80
N MET A 378 -13.12 -15.79 -8.98
CA MET A 378 -12.25 -16.61 -9.84
C MET A 378 -11.04 -17.10 -9.05
N PHE A 379 -10.90 -18.42 -8.87
CA PHE A 379 -9.84 -19.01 -8.04
C PHE A 379 -8.79 -19.76 -8.88
N ARG A 380 -8.05 -19.02 -9.71
CA ARG A 380 -7.04 -19.60 -10.63
C ARG A 380 -5.60 -19.62 -10.09
N LEU A 381 -5.34 -18.99 -8.95
CA LEU A 381 -4.03 -18.93 -8.29
C LEU A 381 -2.91 -18.27 -9.12
N TRP A 382 -3.23 -17.50 -10.17
CA TRP A 382 -2.23 -16.80 -10.98
C TRP A 382 -1.50 -15.70 -10.20
N ALA A 383 -2.22 -14.94 -9.36
CA ALA A 383 -1.61 -13.88 -8.56
C ALA A 383 -0.74 -14.46 -7.45
N PHE A 384 -1.15 -15.58 -6.85
CA PHE A 384 -0.33 -16.35 -5.92
C PHE A 384 0.97 -16.84 -6.57
N MET A 385 0.89 -17.50 -7.72
CA MET A 385 2.05 -18.02 -8.44
C MET A 385 2.98 -16.91 -8.92
N GLY A 386 2.42 -15.78 -9.38
CA GLY A 386 3.20 -14.59 -9.75
C GLY A 386 4.04 -14.05 -8.59
N MET A 387 3.48 -13.96 -7.38
CA MET A 387 4.23 -13.53 -6.19
C MET A 387 5.30 -14.55 -5.78
N MET A 388 5.01 -15.85 -5.85
CA MET A 388 5.99 -16.88 -5.51
C MET A 388 7.14 -16.95 -6.51
N ALA A 389 6.88 -16.70 -7.80
CA ALA A 389 7.89 -16.61 -8.85
C ALA A 389 8.86 -15.42 -8.67
N GLN A 390 8.50 -14.40 -7.88
CA GLN A 390 9.40 -13.29 -7.56
C GLN A 390 10.59 -13.71 -6.69
N LEU A 391 10.47 -14.78 -5.89
CA LEU A 391 11.58 -15.28 -5.06
C LEU A 391 12.78 -15.78 -5.90
N PRO A 392 12.61 -16.74 -6.84
CA PRO A 392 13.69 -17.17 -7.71
C PRO A 392 14.18 -16.04 -8.62
N LEU A 393 13.28 -15.17 -9.09
CA LEU A 393 13.66 -13.99 -9.87
C LEU A 393 14.54 -13.02 -9.07
N ALA A 394 14.22 -12.77 -7.79
CA ALA A 394 15.02 -11.92 -6.92
C ALA A 394 16.42 -12.50 -6.68
N TRP A 395 16.52 -13.83 -6.52
CA TRP A 395 17.80 -14.52 -6.43
C TRP A 395 18.61 -14.37 -7.72
N PHE A 396 17.98 -14.59 -8.88
CA PHE A 396 18.62 -14.46 -10.19
C PHE A 396 19.13 -13.04 -10.44
N VAL A 397 18.27 -12.03 -10.33
CA VAL A 397 18.66 -10.62 -10.53
C VAL A 397 19.77 -10.21 -9.58
N GLY A 398 19.66 -10.57 -8.29
CA GLY A 398 20.67 -10.25 -7.29
C GLY A 398 22.01 -10.96 -7.50
N ARG A 399 22.03 -12.11 -8.17
CA ARG A 399 23.25 -12.88 -8.44
C ARG A 399 23.94 -12.45 -9.72
N PHE A 400 23.18 -12.19 -10.78
CA PHE A 400 23.71 -12.02 -12.15
C PHE A 400 23.73 -10.58 -12.66
N LEU A 401 22.86 -9.70 -12.17
CA LEU A 401 22.72 -8.32 -12.66
C LEU A 401 23.14 -7.31 -11.59
N ARG A 402 23.80 -6.21 -12.01
CA ARG A 402 24.29 -5.16 -11.10
C ARG A 402 24.10 -3.77 -11.72
N GLY A 403 23.96 -2.75 -10.86
CA GLY A 403 23.83 -1.35 -11.30
C GLY A 403 22.62 -1.14 -12.21
N ASN A 404 22.82 -0.39 -13.29
CA ASN A 404 21.77 -0.03 -14.24
C ASN A 404 21.09 -1.25 -14.90
N TYR A 405 21.80 -2.36 -15.12
CA TYR A 405 21.20 -3.58 -15.66
C TYR A 405 20.30 -4.29 -14.65
N GLY A 406 20.66 -4.24 -13.36
CA GLY A 406 19.80 -4.69 -12.27
C GLY A 406 18.52 -3.85 -12.20
N ASN A 407 18.64 -2.53 -12.34
CA ASN A 407 17.49 -1.64 -12.41
C ASN A 407 16.58 -1.92 -13.61
N ALA A 408 17.15 -2.12 -14.80
CA ALA A 408 16.39 -2.50 -15.99
C ALA A 408 15.62 -3.83 -15.79
N ALA A 409 16.24 -4.82 -15.14
CA ALA A 409 15.56 -6.07 -14.84
C ALA A 409 14.43 -5.93 -13.81
N VAL A 410 14.57 -5.03 -12.83
CA VAL A 410 13.46 -4.71 -11.92
C VAL A 410 12.30 -4.07 -12.71
N TRP A 411 12.59 -3.08 -13.57
CA TRP A 411 11.55 -2.47 -14.41
C TRP A 411 10.86 -3.49 -15.31
N LEU A 412 11.62 -4.40 -15.92
CA LEU A 412 11.04 -5.48 -16.72
C LEU A 412 10.11 -6.35 -15.85
N SER A 413 10.55 -6.77 -14.65
CA SER A 413 9.69 -7.51 -13.70
C SER A 413 8.40 -6.76 -13.34
N LEU A 414 8.44 -5.43 -13.23
CA LEU A 414 7.23 -4.62 -12.94
C LEU A 414 6.29 -4.47 -14.13
N ILE A 415 6.78 -4.64 -15.35
CA ILE A 415 5.96 -4.58 -16.57
C ILE A 415 5.35 -5.96 -16.85
N ILE A 416 6.17 -7.02 -16.80
CA ILE A 416 5.74 -8.38 -17.20
C ILE A 416 5.36 -9.31 -16.05
N GLY A 417 5.67 -8.95 -14.80
CA GLY A 417 5.47 -9.81 -13.64
C GLY A 417 4.08 -9.67 -13.02
N GLN A 418 4.04 -9.27 -11.75
CA GLN A 418 2.82 -9.34 -10.94
C GLN A 418 1.62 -8.54 -11.48
N PRO A 419 1.81 -7.32 -12.05
CA PRO A 419 0.71 -6.58 -12.66
C PRO A 419 -0.01 -7.31 -13.78
N ILE A 420 0.69 -8.17 -14.54
CA ILE A 420 0.08 -8.97 -15.59
C ILE A 420 -0.81 -10.06 -15.00
N ALA A 421 -0.40 -10.70 -13.90
CA ALA A 421 -1.23 -11.70 -13.25
C ALA A 421 -2.60 -11.12 -12.85
N VAL A 422 -2.63 -9.90 -12.31
CA VAL A 422 -3.90 -9.20 -11.98
C VAL A 422 -4.70 -8.85 -13.24
N LEU A 423 -4.03 -8.38 -14.29
CA LEU A 423 -4.66 -8.09 -15.58
C LEU A 423 -5.36 -9.33 -16.15
N MET A 424 -4.76 -10.51 -16.05
CA MET A 424 -5.37 -11.76 -16.54
C MET A 424 -6.72 -12.05 -15.86
N TYR A 425 -6.85 -11.80 -14.55
CA TYR A 425 -8.14 -11.93 -13.86
C TYR A 425 -9.17 -10.93 -14.35
N VAL A 426 -8.78 -9.65 -14.44
CA VAL A 426 -9.71 -8.58 -14.86
C VAL A 426 -10.15 -8.79 -16.31
N HIS A 427 -9.22 -9.23 -17.16
CA HIS A 427 -9.49 -9.59 -18.55
C HIS A 427 -10.55 -10.69 -18.63
N ASP A 428 -10.32 -11.83 -17.96
CA ASP A 428 -11.25 -12.95 -18.06
C ASP A 428 -12.58 -12.66 -17.38
N TYR A 429 -12.59 -11.91 -16.27
CA TYR A 429 -13.83 -11.40 -15.69
C TYR A 429 -14.62 -10.54 -16.70
N TYR A 430 -13.94 -9.62 -17.40
CA TYR A 430 -14.60 -8.75 -18.37
C TYR A 430 -15.14 -9.55 -19.56
N VAL A 431 -14.35 -10.48 -20.11
CA VAL A 431 -14.76 -11.32 -21.24
C VAL A 431 -15.92 -12.24 -20.86
N LEU A 432 -15.94 -12.82 -19.66
CA LEU A 432 -17.03 -13.72 -19.24
C LEU A 432 -18.36 -12.98 -19.04
N ASN A 433 -18.34 -11.74 -18.53
CA ASN A 433 -19.56 -10.99 -18.19
C ASN A 433 -20.07 -10.09 -19.32
N TYR A 434 -19.17 -9.56 -20.17
CA TYR A 434 -19.52 -8.64 -21.26
C TYR A 434 -19.24 -9.22 -22.65
N GLY A 435 -18.71 -10.45 -22.72
CA GLY A 435 -18.40 -11.15 -23.97
C GLY A 435 -19.60 -11.72 -24.72
N GLN A 436 -20.73 -11.92 -24.03
CA GLN A 436 -21.91 -12.59 -24.58
C GLN A 436 -22.95 -11.66 -25.23
N GLU A 437 -22.83 -10.33 -25.08
CA GLU A 437 -23.79 -9.38 -25.68
C GLU A 437 -23.59 -9.14 -27.19
N THR A 438 -22.61 -9.80 -27.82
CA THR A 438 -22.30 -9.65 -29.25
C THR A 438 -22.44 -10.94 -30.07
N ASN A 439 -23.40 -11.81 -29.73
CA ASN A 439 -23.82 -12.91 -30.62
C ASN A 439 -25.30 -12.80 -30.96
#